data_AF-A0A7Y5N790-F1
#
_entry.id   AF-A0A7Y5N790-F1
#
_cell.length_a   1.000
_cell.length_b   1.000
_cell.length_c   1.000
_cell.angle_alpha   90.00
_cell.angle_beta   90.00
_cell.angle_gamma   90.00
#
_symmetry.space_group_name_H-M   'P 1'
#
loop_
_entity.id
_entity.type
_entity.pdbx_description
1 polymer ?
#
loop_
_entity_poly.entity_id
_entity_poly.type
_entity_poly.pdbx_seq_one_letter_code
_entity_poly.pdbx_strand_id
1 'polypeptide(L)'
;MTTITPAEIDGHLRFLSSDLLEGRAPGTRGGRITAEYIASQLRAAGVAPAGDSGTYFQRVPIDIVGADPASIKLGVGMTMPSAPNTGGPAVAPRSLPQLRYPEDVVLWAGSATENSSASGEIVFVGYGAKAPEYRWDDFKGMDLKGKILLVLVNDPPAPASEPALFGGKAMTYYGRWTYKFEEAERQGAAGMLIVHTTEQAGYPWHTVVGSWAKEQRMLPRDASLPAPLGFRGWITDSAATVLLKQAGLDLATLRTQAASRDFKPVSTGIDFSASFHNTVQHLMSENVVGKVAGRDPKARNEYVVLSAHWDHLGMGPAVNGDSIYNGASDNASGVADLLGVARAAAQGPKPRRSLLFAFVTAEESGLLGSDWFASHPPVPAKQIVADLNVDGGNILGRTRDVTVLGENKSTLGATIAAMIRPQGMRISPDDHPERGHFYRSDHFSFAKAGIPSVSIGAGNDYVDHPAGWGALQEEDYTEHRYHQPSDEYREGLDLSGAAQLSQLVYRLAIRLGNDTAWPSWARDAEFRR
;
A
#
# COMPACT_ATOMS: atom_id res chain seq x y z
N MET A 1 20.27 21.56 -19.31
CA MET A 1 19.00 21.16 -18.68
C MET A 1 18.65 22.22 -17.67
N THR A 2 17.37 22.53 -17.45
CA THR A 2 16.95 23.43 -16.36
C THR A 2 17.40 22.84 -15.03
N THR A 3 18.15 23.60 -14.23
CA THR A 3 18.74 23.14 -12.97
C THR A 3 17.69 23.16 -11.86
N ILE A 4 17.52 22.04 -11.17
CA ILE A 4 16.74 21.93 -9.93
C ILE A 4 17.69 22.26 -8.77
N THR A 5 17.31 23.20 -7.92
CA THR A 5 18.21 23.76 -6.89
C THR A 5 17.77 23.41 -5.47
N PRO A 6 18.69 23.26 -4.50
CA PRO A 6 18.32 23.06 -3.09
C PRO A 6 17.41 24.16 -2.53
N ALA A 7 17.64 25.42 -2.93
CA ALA A 7 16.86 26.56 -2.43
C ALA A 7 15.39 26.55 -2.90
N GLU A 8 15.09 26.03 -4.09
CA GLU A 8 13.70 25.91 -4.55
C GLU A 8 12.95 24.81 -3.80
N ILE A 9 13.64 23.70 -3.53
CA ILE A 9 13.10 22.57 -2.76
C ILE A 9 12.84 23.02 -1.32
N ASP A 10 13.78 23.76 -0.71
CA ASP A 10 13.64 24.33 0.64
C ASP A 10 12.36 25.15 0.79
N GLY A 11 12.09 26.04 -0.17
CA GLY A 11 10.92 26.91 -0.14
C GLY A 11 9.60 26.12 -0.18
N HIS A 12 9.53 25.07 -1.00
CA HIS A 12 8.38 24.18 -1.04
C HIS A 12 8.25 23.37 0.25
N LEU A 13 9.33 22.74 0.69
CA LEU A 13 9.38 21.89 1.87
C LEU A 13 8.96 22.67 3.13
N ARG A 14 9.51 23.87 3.35
CA ARG A 14 9.16 24.71 4.50
C ARG A 14 7.68 25.05 4.54
N PHE A 15 7.08 25.41 3.40
CA PHE A 15 5.66 25.74 3.37
C PHE A 15 4.78 24.51 3.58
N LEU A 16 5.08 23.42 2.87
CA LEU A 16 4.32 22.17 2.93
C LEU A 16 4.40 21.49 4.31
N SER A 17 5.45 21.76 5.07
CA SER A 17 5.64 21.23 6.43
C SER A 17 5.27 22.23 7.52
N SER A 18 4.54 23.30 7.20
CA SER A 18 4.20 24.34 8.18
C SER A 18 2.91 24.00 8.95
N ASP A 19 2.87 24.37 10.22
CA ASP A 19 1.68 24.30 11.09
C ASP A 19 0.45 24.99 10.49
N LEU A 20 0.66 25.98 9.59
CA LEU A 20 -0.41 26.63 8.84
C LEU A 20 -1.29 25.64 8.07
N LEU A 21 -0.72 24.48 7.71
CA LEU A 21 -1.36 23.41 6.97
C LEU A 21 -1.86 22.27 7.87
N GLU A 22 -1.77 22.39 9.19
CA GLU A 22 -2.42 21.50 10.17
C GLU A 22 -2.19 20.01 9.90
N GLY A 23 -0.98 19.65 9.48
CA GLY A 23 -0.58 18.28 9.14
C GLY A 23 -1.23 17.69 7.88
N ARG A 24 -1.97 18.49 7.10
CA ARG A 24 -2.42 18.17 5.74
C ARG A 24 -3.27 16.90 5.59
N ALA A 25 -4.00 16.48 6.62
CA ALA A 25 -4.89 15.32 6.50
C ALA A 25 -5.92 15.49 5.37
N PRO A 26 -6.28 14.41 4.64
CA PRO A 26 -7.27 14.46 3.56
C PRO A 26 -8.60 15.07 4.00
N GLY A 27 -9.18 15.93 3.15
CA GLY A 27 -10.47 16.58 3.38
C GLY A 27 -10.51 17.65 4.48
N THR A 28 -9.40 17.93 5.17
CA THR A 28 -9.28 19.02 6.15
C THR A 28 -9.02 20.39 5.49
N ARG A 29 -9.02 21.48 6.28
CA ARG A 29 -8.63 22.81 5.77
C ARG A 29 -7.20 22.80 5.26
N GLY A 30 -6.28 22.26 6.07
CA GLY A 30 -4.87 22.11 5.74
C GLY A 30 -4.64 21.38 4.42
N GLY A 31 -5.29 20.23 4.24
CA GLY A 31 -5.21 19.46 3.00
C GLY A 31 -5.69 20.22 1.76
N ARG A 32 -6.78 20.99 1.86
CA ARG A 32 -7.27 21.82 0.74
C ARG A 32 -6.29 22.94 0.39
N ILE A 33 -5.69 23.59 1.38
CA ILE A 33 -4.67 24.63 1.14
C ILE A 33 -3.45 24.01 0.43
N THR A 34 -3.02 22.82 0.83
CA THR A 34 -1.94 22.08 0.17
C THR A 34 -2.26 21.79 -1.28
N ALA A 35 -3.44 21.24 -1.58
CA ALA A 35 -3.84 20.92 -2.95
C ALA A 35 -3.85 22.17 -3.84
N GLU A 36 -4.42 23.28 -3.35
CA GLU A 36 -4.43 24.57 -4.05
C GLU A 36 -3.02 25.16 -4.23
N TYR A 37 -2.14 25.01 -3.24
CA TYR A 37 -0.74 25.41 -3.34
C TYR A 37 -0.04 24.66 -4.46
N ILE A 38 -0.14 23.33 -4.49
CA ILE A 38 0.46 22.48 -5.53
C ILE A 38 -0.08 22.87 -6.91
N ALA A 39 -1.40 23.02 -7.07
CA ALA A 39 -2.02 23.44 -8.32
C ALA A 39 -1.51 24.83 -8.77
N SER A 40 -1.32 25.75 -7.82
CA SER A 40 -0.77 27.08 -8.07
C SER A 40 0.70 27.03 -8.52
N GLN A 41 1.53 26.18 -7.90
CA GLN A 41 2.92 25.98 -8.32
C GLN A 41 3.00 25.37 -9.72
N LEU A 42 2.16 24.37 -10.03
CA LEU A 42 2.07 23.79 -11.37
C LEU A 42 1.66 24.82 -12.42
N ARG A 43 0.66 25.65 -12.10
CA ARG A 43 0.22 26.74 -12.98
C ARG A 43 1.33 27.76 -13.22
N ALA A 44 2.01 28.20 -12.16
CA ALA A 44 3.12 29.15 -12.25
C ALA A 44 4.30 28.60 -13.08
N ALA A 45 4.54 27.29 -13.01
CA ALA A 45 5.53 26.61 -13.83
C ALA A 45 5.15 26.47 -15.31
N GLY A 46 3.87 26.68 -15.68
CA GLY A 46 3.36 26.46 -17.04
C GLY A 46 2.96 25.02 -17.32
N VAL A 47 2.73 24.20 -16.29
CA VAL A 47 2.16 22.85 -16.42
C VAL A 47 0.65 22.98 -16.63
N ALA A 48 0.09 22.33 -17.65
CA ALA A 48 -1.34 22.40 -17.93
C ALA A 48 -2.15 21.53 -16.95
N PRO A 49 -3.41 21.89 -16.61
CA PRO A 49 -4.29 21.04 -15.81
C PRO A 49 -4.59 19.70 -16.52
N ALA A 50 -4.73 18.64 -15.74
CA ALA A 50 -5.07 17.30 -16.24
C ALA A 50 -5.94 16.47 -15.28
N GLY A 51 -6.62 17.11 -14.33
CA GLY A 51 -7.67 16.52 -13.50
C GLY A 51 -9.05 16.61 -14.16
N ASP A 52 -10.09 16.50 -13.35
CA ASP A 52 -11.48 16.43 -13.79
C ASP A 52 -11.90 17.72 -14.49
N SER A 53 -12.65 17.57 -15.58
CA SER A 53 -13.26 18.67 -16.34
C SER A 53 -12.26 19.79 -16.72
N GLY A 54 -10.99 19.46 -16.95
CA GLY A 54 -9.95 20.42 -17.33
C GLY A 54 -9.39 21.25 -16.16
N THR A 55 -9.64 20.84 -14.92
CA THR A 55 -9.03 21.44 -13.70
C THR A 55 -7.73 20.73 -13.33
N TYR A 56 -7.03 21.18 -12.28
CA TYR A 56 -5.93 20.41 -11.70
C TYR A 56 -6.42 19.32 -10.76
N PHE A 57 -7.70 19.27 -10.39
CA PHE A 57 -8.17 18.40 -9.32
C PHE A 57 -8.90 17.20 -9.89
N GLN A 58 -8.46 16.00 -9.50
CA GLN A 58 -9.25 14.78 -9.65
C GLN A 58 -9.88 14.47 -8.30
N ARG A 59 -11.21 14.43 -8.25
CA ARG A 59 -11.95 14.20 -7.00
C ARG A 59 -11.84 12.73 -6.58
N VAL A 60 -11.44 12.52 -5.33
CA VAL A 60 -11.27 11.21 -4.71
C VAL A 60 -12.32 11.06 -3.60
N PRO A 61 -13.40 10.30 -3.83
CA PRO A 61 -14.37 10.01 -2.78
C PRO A 61 -13.78 9.00 -1.81
N ILE A 62 -13.98 9.23 -0.51
CA ILE A 62 -13.48 8.37 0.57
C ILE A 62 -14.61 8.14 1.55
N ASP A 63 -14.91 6.87 1.82
CA ASP A 63 -15.81 6.46 2.88
C ASP A 63 -15.01 6.18 4.16
N ILE A 64 -15.50 6.69 5.28
CA ILE A 64 -14.96 6.45 6.62
C ILE A 64 -15.97 5.57 7.36
N VAL A 65 -15.52 4.40 7.80
CA VAL A 65 -16.39 3.35 8.36
C VAL A 65 -15.83 2.89 9.70
N GLY A 66 -16.58 3.09 10.79
CA GLY A 66 -16.19 2.64 12.12
C GLY A 66 -17.16 1.59 12.64
N ALA A 67 -16.66 0.39 12.97
CA ALA A 67 -17.46 -0.60 13.67
C ALA A 67 -17.71 -0.13 15.11
N ASP A 68 -18.97 -0.12 15.57
CA ASP A 68 -19.30 0.14 16.97
C ASP A 68 -18.92 -1.10 17.82
N PRO A 69 -17.89 -1.03 18.67
CA PRO A 69 -17.44 -2.16 19.47
C PRO A 69 -18.54 -2.76 20.36
N ALA A 70 -19.47 -1.93 20.85
CA ALA A 70 -20.54 -2.37 21.73
C ALA A 70 -21.62 -3.19 21.00
N SER A 71 -21.67 -3.08 19.66
CA SER A 71 -22.63 -3.78 18.81
C SER A 71 -22.12 -5.12 18.29
N ILE A 72 -20.82 -5.41 18.45
CA ILE A 72 -20.19 -6.62 17.89
C ILE A 72 -20.75 -7.88 18.56
N LYS A 73 -21.39 -8.72 17.76
CA LYS A 73 -21.89 -10.03 18.15
C LYS A 73 -21.16 -11.11 17.38
N LEU A 74 -20.51 -12.02 18.11
CA LEU A 74 -19.83 -13.19 17.57
C LEU A 74 -20.59 -14.45 17.94
N GLY A 75 -20.73 -15.36 16.98
CA GLY A 75 -21.35 -16.67 17.18
C GLY A 75 -20.43 -17.76 16.64
N VAL A 76 -20.26 -18.83 17.41
CA VAL A 76 -19.54 -20.03 17.00
C VAL A 76 -20.48 -21.21 17.19
N GLY A 77 -20.69 -21.98 16.13
CA GLY A 77 -21.52 -23.18 16.06
C GLY A 77 -20.71 -24.35 15.50
N MET A 78 -21.28 -25.55 15.56
CA MET A 78 -20.77 -26.71 14.83
C MET A 78 -21.93 -27.42 14.16
N THR A 79 -21.85 -27.61 12.86
CA THR A 79 -22.74 -28.53 12.14
C THR A 79 -22.12 -29.92 12.23
N MET A 80 -22.58 -30.72 13.19
CA MET A 80 -22.15 -32.12 13.29
C MET A 80 -22.72 -32.90 12.10
N PRO A 81 -21.91 -33.67 11.35
CA PRO A 81 -22.45 -34.65 10.42
C PRO A 81 -23.37 -35.58 11.21
N SER A 82 -24.63 -35.69 10.81
CA SER A 82 -25.56 -36.65 11.39
C SER A 82 -24.89 -38.02 11.36
N ALA A 83 -24.55 -38.59 12.53
CA ALA A 83 -24.09 -39.96 12.59
C ALA A 83 -25.17 -40.83 11.92
N PRO A 84 -24.82 -41.77 11.03
CA PRO A 84 -25.81 -42.66 10.41
C PRO A 84 -26.44 -43.52 11.50
N ASN A 85 -27.58 -43.08 12.02
CA ASN A 85 -28.57 -43.79 12.82
C ASN A 85 -28.06 -45.00 13.65
N THR A 86 -26.97 -44.83 14.40
CA THR A 86 -26.59 -45.76 15.47
C THR A 86 -27.20 -45.21 16.74
N GLY A 87 -28.20 -45.88 17.30
CA GLY A 87 -29.01 -45.46 18.45
C GLY A 87 -28.26 -45.30 19.78
N GLY A 88 -27.12 -44.60 19.78
CA GLY A 88 -26.44 -44.10 20.95
C GLY A 88 -27.07 -42.77 21.42
N PRO A 89 -26.87 -42.41 22.70
CA PRO A 89 -27.40 -41.17 23.25
C PRO A 89 -26.88 -39.96 22.45
N ALA A 90 -27.77 -39.00 22.18
CA ALA A 90 -27.42 -37.74 21.55
C ALA A 90 -26.25 -37.10 22.32
N VAL A 91 -25.14 -36.85 21.63
CA VAL A 91 -24.01 -36.11 22.20
C VAL A 91 -24.52 -34.73 22.56
N ALA A 92 -24.44 -34.36 23.85
CA ALA A 92 -24.86 -33.05 24.32
C ALA A 92 -24.17 -31.94 23.52
N PRO A 93 -24.84 -30.80 23.23
CA PRO A 93 -24.22 -29.66 22.56
C PRO A 93 -22.96 -29.26 23.34
N ARG A 94 -21.79 -29.38 22.71
CA ARG A 94 -20.54 -28.96 23.32
C ARG A 94 -20.57 -27.44 23.43
N SER A 95 -20.35 -26.88 24.61
CA SER A 95 -20.20 -25.43 24.76
C SER A 95 -18.98 -24.99 23.97
N LEU A 96 -19.18 -24.26 22.88
CA LEU A 96 -18.11 -23.76 22.03
C LEU A 96 -17.43 -22.57 22.70
N PRO A 97 -16.12 -22.37 22.47
CA PRO A 97 -15.40 -21.23 23.03
C PRO A 97 -16.03 -19.92 22.56
N GLN A 98 -16.28 -19.01 23.50
CA GLN A 98 -16.65 -17.64 23.17
C GLN A 98 -15.39 -16.88 22.76
N LEU A 99 -15.40 -16.34 21.54
CA LEU A 99 -14.37 -15.42 21.07
C LEU A 99 -14.67 -14.02 21.60
N ARG A 100 -13.64 -13.32 22.07
CA ARG A 100 -13.75 -11.96 22.62
C ARG A 100 -13.21 -10.94 21.65
N TYR A 101 -13.87 -9.79 21.59
CA TYR A 101 -13.40 -8.63 20.85
C TYR A 101 -12.89 -7.57 21.84
N PRO A 102 -11.70 -6.96 21.61
CA PRO A 102 -10.75 -7.23 20.53
C PRO A 102 -9.66 -8.25 20.89
N GLU A 103 -9.76 -8.97 22.01
CA GLU A 103 -8.66 -9.78 22.55
C GLU A 103 -8.34 -11.02 21.70
N ASP A 104 -9.36 -11.68 21.17
CA ASP A 104 -9.20 -12.91 20.39
C ASP A 104 -9.38 -12.65 18.88
N VAL A 105 -10.26 -11.70 18.53
CA VAL A 105 -10.62 -11.36 17.14
C VAL A 105 -10.79 -9.85 16.99
N VAL A 106 -10.30 -9.29 15.90
CA VAL A 106 -10.60 -7.91 15.45
C VAL A 106 -11.31 -7.98 14.11
N LEU A 107 -12.44 -7.29 13.97
CA LEU A 107 -13.26 -7.24 12.77
C LEU A 107 -13.52 -5.81 12.32
N TRP A 108 -13.65 -5.60 11.01
CA TRP A 108 -14.13 -4.35 10.43
C TRP A 108 -14.94 -4.63 9.16
N ALA A 109 -15.69 -3.61 8.72
CA ALA A 109 -16.55 -3.71 7.56
C ALA A 109 -15.75 -3.93 6.26
N GLY A 110 -16.22 -4.81 5.38
CA GLY A 110 -15.64 -4.97 4.04
C GLY A 110 -16.11 -3.91 3.02
N SER A 111 -17.11 -3.10 3.39
CA SER A 111 -17.65 -2.00 2.59
C SER A 111 -18.31 -0.93 3.48
N ALA A 112 -18.56 0.25 2.94
CA ALA A 112 -19.26 1.34 3.62
C ALA A 112 -20.77 1.07 3.73
N THR A 113 -21.17 0.31 4.74
CA THR A 113 -22.58 0.01 5.05
C THR A 113 -22.85 0.22 6.53
N GLU A 114 -24.04 0.71 6.91
CA GLU A 114 -24.42 0.91 8.33
C GLU A 114 -24.48 -0.39 9.14
N ASN A 115 -24.57 -1.52 8.46
CA ASN A 115 -24.58 -2.85 9.08
C ASN A 115 -23.63 -3.75 8.32
N SER A 116 -22.86 -4.53 9.07
CA SER A 116 -21.98 -5.57 8.57
C SER A 116 -22.38 -6.88 9.20
N SER A 117 -22.50 -7.93 8.38
CA SER A 117 -22.78 -9.27 8.87
C SER A 117 -22.32 -10.32 7.89
N ALA A 118 -21.82 -11.44 8.40
CA ALA A 118 -21.65 -12.66 7.63
C ALA A 118 -21.81 -13.88 8.54
N SER A 119 -22.31 -14.97 7.98
CA SER A 119 -22.40 -16.26 8.65
C SER A 119 -22.13 -17.37 7.65
N GLY A 120 -21.36 -18.37 8.07
CA GLY A 120 -21.06 -19.54 7.26
C GLY A 120 -20.04 -20.45 7.93
N GLU A 121 -19.85 -21.63 7.33
CA GLU A 121 -18.81 -22.55 7.75
C GLU A 121 -17.41 -21.94 7.54
N ILE A 122 -16.53 -22.12 8.51
CA ILE A 122 -15.11 -21.83 8.39
C ILE A 122 -14.44 -22.88 7.49
N VAL A 123 -13.73 -22.41 6.47
CA VAL A 123 -12.83 -23.23 5.65
C VAL A 123 -11.40 -22.72 5.85
N PHE A 124 -10.50 -23.61 6.23
CA PHE A 124 -9.07 -23.30 6.28
C PHE A 124 -8.46 -23.39 4.88
N VAL A 125 -7.89 -22.30 4.38
CA VAL A 125 -7.41 -22.17 2.99
C VAL A 125 -5.91 -21.87 2.94
N GLY A 126 -5.13 -22.45 3.85
CA GLY A 126 -3.67 -22.30 3.82
C GLY A 126 -3.25 -20.84 3.93
N TYR A 127 -2.46 -20.35 2.98
CA TYR A 127 -2.04 -18.95 2.90
C TYR A 127 -3.00 -18.08 2.07
N GLY A 128 -4.06 -18.66 1.50
CA GLY A 128 -5.00 -17.96 0.63
C GLY A 128 -4.35 -17.44 -0.65
N ALA A 129 -3.30 -18.10 -1.14
CA ALA A 129 -2.54 -17.67 -2.32
C ALA A 129 -3.01 -18.35 -3.61
N LYS A 130 -3.18 -17.57 -4.68
CA LYS A 130 -3.37 -18.04 -6.05
C LYS A 130 -2.34 -17.38 -6.96
N ALA A 131 -1.23 -18.09 -7.19
CA ALA A 131 -0.05 -17.60 -7.88
C ALA A 131 0.38 -18.57 -9.01
N PRO A 132 -0.19 -18.42 -10.22
CA PRO A 132 0.08 -19.31 -11.35
C PRO A 132 1.56 -19.43 -11.72
N GLU A 133 2.33 -18.35 -11.64
CA GLU A 133 3.77 -18.27 -11.89
C GLU A 133 4.59 -19.16 -10.94
N TYR A 134 4.07 -19.40 -9.73
CA TYR A 134 4.66 -20.32 -8.75
C TYR A 134 4.03 -21.71 -8.77
N ARG A 135 3.06 -21.96 -9.67
CA ARG A 135 2.21 -23.17 -9.71
C ARG A 135 1.51 -23.41 -8.37
N TRP A 136 1.05 -22.33 -7.73
CA TRP A 136 0.43 -22.36 -6.42
C TRP A 136 -1.03 -21.95 -6.47
N ASP A 137 -1.89 -22.71 -5.81
CA ASP A 137 -3.32 -22.44 -5.68
C ASP A 137 -3.81 -23.10 -4.39
N ASP A 138 -4.04 -22.32 -3.34
CA ASP A 138 -4.56 -22.82 -2.06
C ASP A 138 -6.06 -23.12 -2.09
N PHE A 139 -6.78 -22.65 -3.11
CA PHE A 139 -8.23 -22.77 -3.24
C PHE A 139 -8.64 -24.08 -3.91
N LYS A 140 -7.81 -24.59 -4.84
CA LYS A 140 -8.01 -25.86 -5.56
C LYS A 140 -9.41 -26.04 -6.16
N GLY A 141 -10.05 -24.92 -6.52
CA GLY A 141 -11.41 -24.90 -7.08
C GLY A 141 -12.52 -25.33 -6.10
N MET A 142 -12.27 -25.36 -4.79
CA MET A 142 -13.33 -25.57 -3.80
C MET A 142 -14.38 -24.45 -3.89
N ASP A 143 -15.66 -24.79 -3.74
CA ASP A 143 -16.72 -23.79 -3.66
C ASP A 143 -16.67 -23.09 -2.29
N LEU A 144 -16.25 -21.83 -2.32
CA LEU A 144 -16.10 -20.99 -1.13
C LEU A 144 -17.20 -19.95 -1.01
N LYS A 145 -18.23 -20.03 -1.87
CA LYS A 145 -19.33 -19.08 -1.85
C LYS A 145 -20.06 -19.15 -0.51
N GLY A 146 -20.18 -18.00 0.15
CA GLY A 146 -20.87 -17.91 1.44
C GLY A 146 -20.09 -18.48 2.64
N LYS A 147 -18.84 -18.94 2.45
CA LYS A 147 -17.99 -19.48 3.52
C LYS A 147 -17.23 -18.37 4.25
N ILE A 148 -16.76 -18.67 5.45
CA ILE A 148 -15.81 -17.83 6.18
C ILE A 148 -14.41 -18.40 5.96
N LEU A 149 -13.51 -17.65 5.34
CA LEU A 149 -12.15 -18.15 5.11
C LEU A 149 -11.26 -17.92 6.33
N LEU A 150 -10.54 -18.95 6.76
CA LEU A 150 -9.46 -18.85 7.73
C LEU A 150 -8.14 -19.08 7.00
N VAL A 151 -7.24 -18.09 7.01
CA VAL A 151 -5.96 -18.16 6.31
C VAL A 151 -4.79 -17.78 7.20
N LEU A 152 -3.60 -18.22 6.83
CA LEU A 152 -2.34 -17.81 7.42
C LEU A 152 -1.89 -16.47 6.83
N VAL A 153 -1.30 -15.64 7.68
CA VAL A 153 -0.60 -14.41 7.26
C VAL A 153 0.67 -14.75 6.46
N ASN A 154 1.10 -13.81 5.61
CA ASN A 154 2.32 -13.88 4.80
C ASN A 154 2.29 -14.89 3.63
N ASP A 155 3.38 -15.02 2.89
CA ASP A 155 3.54 -15.94 1.75
C ASP A 155 3.67 -17.40 2.20
N PRO A 156 3.33 -18.37 1.34
CA PRO A 156 3.76 -19.74 1.54
C PRO A 156 5.29 -19.83 1.67
N PRO A 157 5.82 -20.62 2.62
CA PRO A 157 7.25 -20.64 2.89
C PRO A 157 8.02 -21.29 1.75
N ALA A 158 9.19 -20.73 1.42
CA ALA A 158 10.11 -21.34 0.47
C ALA A 158 10.72 -22.63 1.06
N PRO A 159 10.54 -23.82 0.43
CA PRO A 159 11.19 -25.03 0.88
C PRO A 159 12.69 -24.98 0.58
N ALA A 160 13.51 -25.74 1.32
CA ALA A 160 14.96 -25.78 1.12
C ALA A 160 15.38 -26.17 -0.33
N SER A 161 14.54 -26.91 -1.04
CA SER A 161 14.74 -27.29 -2.45
C SER A 161 14.48 -26.16 -3.44
N GLU A 162 13.68 -25.15 -3.07
CA GLU A 162 13.32 -23.99 -3.90
C GLU A 162 13.44 -22.70 -3.06
N PRO A 163 14.64 -22.29 -2.65
CA PRO A 163 14.84 -21.17 -1.70
C PRO A 163 14.40 -19.79 -2.23
N ALA A 164 14.11 -19.69 -3.53
CA ALA A 164 13.62 -18.47 -4.19
C ALA A 164 12.09 -18.49 -4.45
N LEU A 165 11.38 -19.56 -4.05
CA LEU A 165 9.93 -19.62 -4.17
C LEU A 165 9.31 -18.45 -3.39
N PHE A 166 8.33 -17.75 -3.98
CA PHE A 166 7.75 -16.52 -3.42
C PHE A 166 8.81 -15.48 -3.02
N GLY A 167 9.87 -15.30 -3.81
CA GLY A 167 10.90 -14.30 -3.50
C GLY A 167 11.81 -14.66 -2.30
N GLY A 168 11.71 -15.89 -1.78
CA GLY A 168 12.52 -16.36 -0.67
C GLY A 168 12.12 -15.70 0.65
N LYS A 169 12.94 -14.75 1.12
CA LYS A 169 12.61 -13.94 2.31
C LYS A 169 11.75 -12.72 1.98
N ALA A 170 11.75 -12.29 0.73
CA ALA A 170 11.01 -11.11 0.31
C ALA A 170 9.51 -11.38 0.36
N MET A 171 8.72 -10.46 0.93
CA MET A 171 7.27 -10.57 0.84
C MET A 171 6.83 -10.35 -0.62
N THR A 172 5.93 -11.19 -1.11
CA THR A 172 5.27 -10.99 -2.41
C THR A 172 3.91 -10.33 -2.22
N TYR A 173 3.22 -9.99 -3.32
CA TYR A 173 1.84 -9.49 -3.18
C TYR A 173 0.93 -10.52 -2.49
N TYR A 174 1.19 -11.82 -2.66
CA TYR A 174 0.41 -12.91 -2.07
C TYR A 174 0.50 -12.97 -0.54
N GLY A 175 1.60 -12.47 0.03
CA GLY A 175 1.80 -12.37 1.47
C GLY A 175 1.02 -11.22 2.14
N ARG A 176 0.65 -10.19 1.37
CA ARG A 176 -0.03 -9.00 1.88
C ARG A 176 -1.48 -9.32 2.26
N TRP A 177 -1.93 -8.81 3.41
CA TRP A 177 -3.31 -9.02 3.87
C TRP A 177 -4.36 -8.47 2.90
N THR A 178 -4.07 -7.38 2.18
CA THR A 178 -4.98 -6.80 1.19
C THR A 178 -5.25 -7.76 0.05
N TYR A 179 -4.22 -8.43 -0.48
CA TYR A 179 -4.39 -9.49 -1.48
C TYR A 179 -5.34 -10.57 -0.97
N LYS A 180 -5.13 -11.05 0.27
CA LYS A 180 -5.91 -12.16 0.82
C LYS A 180 -7.40 -11.80 0.93
N PHE A 181 -7.74 -10.57 1.36
CA PHE A 181 -9.14 -10.11 1.37
C PHE A 181 -9.71 -9.94 -0.04
N GLU A 182 -8.95 -9.36 -0.97
CA GLU A 182 -9.39 -9.20 -2.36
C GLU A 182 -9.60 -10.56 -3.05
N GLU A 183 -8.75 -11.54 -2.81
CA GLU A 183 -8.89 -12.88 -3.37
C GLU A 183 -10.08 -13.61 -2.72
N ALA A 184 -10.29 -13.47 -1.41
CA ALA A 184 -11.50 -14.01 -0.77
C ALA A 184 -12.79 -13.46 -1.37
N GLU A 185 -12.84 -12.17 -1.72
CA GLU A 185 -13.94 -11.56 -2.46
C GLU A 185 -14.10 -12.18 -3.86
N ARG A 186 -13.00 -12.41 -4.59
CA ARG A 186 -13.03 -13.10 -5.90
C ARG A 186 -13.53 -14.55 -5.80
N GLN A 187 -13.26 -15.22 -4.67
CA GLN A 187 -13.76 -16.57 -4.39
C GLN A 187 -15.22 -16.60 -3.88
N GLY A 188 -15.85 -15.43 -3.66
CA GLY A 188 -17.23 -15.32 -3.21
C GLY A 188 -17.45 -15.61 -1.72
N ALA A 189 -16.40 -15.55 -0.92
CA ALA A 189 -16.49 -15.74 0.53
C ALA A 189 -17.43 -14.73 1.18
N ALA A 190 -18.12 -15.12 2.25
CA ALA A 190 -18.96 -14.22 3.03
C ALA A 190 -18.14 -13.37 4.01
N GLY A 191 -17.01 -13.87 4.50
CA GLY A 191 -16.15 -13.20 5.45
C GLY A 191 -14.79 -13.88 5.54
N MET A 192 -13.85 -13.26 6.24
CA MET A 192 -12.50 -13.79 6.32
C MET A 192 -11.78 -13.39 7.62
N LEU A 193 -11.01 -14.34 8.15
CA LEU A 193 -10.12 -14.19 9.29
C LEU A 193 -8.69 -14.56 8.90
N ILE A 194 -7.74 -13.67 9.19
CA ILE A 194 -6.30 -13.94 9.07
C ILE A 194 -5.76 -14.37 10.43
N VAL A 195 -5.10 -15.51 10.50
CA VAL A 195 -4.40 -15.98 11.71
C VAL A 195 -3.14 -15.14 11.92
N HIS A 196 -3.11 -14.40 13.02
CA HIS A 196 -1.97 -13.58 13.41
C HIS A 196 -0.87 -14.41 14.08
N THR A 197 0.38 -14.16 13.68
CA THR A 197 1.56 -14.45 14.50
C THR A 197 2.50 -13.27 14.46
N THR A 198 3.20 -12.98 15.56
CA THR A 198 4.17 -11.86 15.60
C THR A 198 5.30 -12.08 14.60
N GLU A 199 5.81 -13.31 14.49
CA GLU A 199 6.90 -13.65 13.56
C GLU A 199 6.51 -13.38 12.10
N GLN A 200 5.35 -13.87 11.66
CA GLN A 200 4.97 -13.77 10.26
C GLN A 200 4.36 -12.42 9.89
N ALA A 201 3.71 -11.72 10.84
CA ALA A 201 3.15 -10.39 10.62
C ALA A 201 4.21 -9.27 10.77
N GLY A 202 5.30 -9.52 11.52
CA GLY A 202 6.33 -8.53 11.80
C GLY A 202 5.96 -7.51 12.89
N TYR A 203 4.79 -7.67 13.54
CA TYR A 203 4.33 -6.81 14.62
C TYR A 203 3.41 -7.55 15.61
N PRO A 204 3.37 -7.12 16.88
CA PRO A 204 2.53 -7.73 17.93
C PRO A 204 1.02 -7.48 17.72
N TRP A 205 0.19 -8.25 18.42
CA TRP A 205 -1.27 -8.19 18.31
C TRP A 205 -1.86 -6.80 18.58
N HIS A 206 -1.29 -6.03 19.51
CA HIS A 206 -1.81 -4.68 19.80
C HIS A 206 -1.71 -3.73 18.60
N THR A 207 -0.77 -3.96 17.67
CA THR A 207 -0.69 -3.22 16.40
C THR A 207 -1.87 -3.56 15.49
N VAL A 208 -2.33 -4.83 15.46
CA VAL A 208 -3.55 -5.23 14.75
C VAL A 208 -4.75 -4.49 15.34
N VAL A 209 -4.89 -4.51 16.67
CA VAL A 209 -5.98 -3.81 17.36
C VAL A 209 -5.95 -2.30 17.04
N GLY A 210 -4.81 -1.63 17.23
CA GLY A 210 -4.68 -0.20 16.97
C GLY A 210 -4.85 0.21 15.50
N SER A 211 -4.68 -0.72 14.56
CA SER A 211 -4.86 -0.48 13.12
C SER A 211 -6.30 -0.70 12.66
N TRP A 212 -6.96 -1.74 13.17
CA TRP A 212 -8.22 -2.24 12.60
C TRP A 212 -9.44 -2.05 13.50
N ALA A 213 -9.26 -1.87 14.82
CA ALA A 213 -10.34 -1.57 15.77
C ALA A 213 -10.69 -0.07 15.84
N LYS A 214 -10.34 0.69 14.79
CA LYS A 214 -10.64 2.11 14.61
C LYS A 214 -11.37 2.32 13.28
N GLU A 215 -11.81 3.55 13.04
CA GLU A 215 -12.39 3.92 11.75
C GLU A 215 -11.44 3.57 10.59
N GLN A 216 -12.00 2.92 9.58
CA GLN A 216 -11.31 2.51 8.36
C GLN A 216 -11.69 3.45 7.23
N ARG A 217 -10.72 3.80 6.40
CA ARG A 217 -10.93 4.61 5.20
C ARG A 217 -10.88 3.69 3.98
N MET A 218 -11.81 3.87 3.05
CA MET A 218 -11.87 3.07 1.83
C MET A 218 -12.45 3.88 0.68
N LEU A 219 -12.11 3.49 -0.55
CA LEU A 219 -12.79 4.01 -1.73
C LEU A 219 -14.22 3.45 -1.81
N PRO A 220 -15.19 4.22 -2.32
CA PRO A 220 -16.48 3.69 -2.71
C PRO A 220 -16.32 2.52 -3.66
N ARG A 221 -17.11 1.48 -3.44
CA ARG A 221 -16.98 0.24 -4.21
C ARG A 221 -17.62 0.37 -5.59
N ASP A 222 -16.87 0.04 -6.64
CA ASP A 222 -17.42 -0.15 -7.98
C ASP A 222 -18.30 -1.41 -8.03
N ALA A 223 -19.50 -1.28 -8.59
CA ALA A 223 -20.46 -2.37 -8.79
C ALA A 223 -19.95 -3.49 -9.71
N SER A 224 -18.89 -3.23 -10.50
CA SER A 224 -18.23 -4.22 -11.35
C SER A 224 -17.33 -5.20 -10.59
N LEU A 225 -16.92 -4.85 -9.36
CA LEU A 225 -16.10 -5.71 -8.50
C LEU A 225 -16.95 -6.84 -7.89
N PRO A 226 -16.31 -7.95 -7.44
CA PRO A 226 -17.01 -8.98 -6.68
C PRO A 226 -17.75 -8.42 -5.46
N ALA A 227 -18.66 -9.18 -4.86
CA ALA A 227 -19.31 -8.75 -3.62
C ALA A 227 -18.26 -8.52 -2.52
N PRO A 228 -18.38 -7.45 -1.70
CA PRO A 228 -17.48 -7.25 -0.57
C PRO A 228 -17.71 -8.35 0.48
N LEU A 229 -16.69 -8.61 1.29
CA LEU A 229 -16.85 -9.44 2.48
C LEU A 229 -17.79 -8.74 3.47
N GLY A 230 -18.70 -9.50 4.10
CA GLY A 230 -19.55 -8.98 5.17
C GLY A 230 -18.73 -8.52 6.39
N PHE A 231 -17.56 -9.12 6.61
CA PHE A 231 -16.50 -8.59 7.48
C PHE A 231 -15.12 -9.01 6.99
N ARG A 232 -14.12 -8.19 7.31
CA ARG A 232 -12.70 -8.53 7.27
C ARG A 232 -12.22 -8.66 8.70
N GLY A 233 -11.24 -9.53 8.96
CA GLY A 233 -10.80 -9.74 10.34
C GLY A 233 -9.46 -10.43 10.50
N TRP A 234 -8.94 -10.32 11.71
CA TRP A 234 -7.81 -11.08 12.23
C TRP A 234 -8.24 -11.88 13.45
N ILE A 235 -7.61 -13.03 13.66
CA ILE A 235 -7.78 -13.88 14.85
C ILE A 235 -6.40 -14.23 15.42
N THR A 236 -6.27 -14.25 16.75
CA THR A 236 -5.01 -14.68 17.38
C THR A 236 -4.73 -16.16 17.10
N ASP A 237 -3.46 -16.54 17.00
CA ASP A 237 -3.06 -17.95 16.82
C ASP A 237 -3.65 -18.87 17.91
N SER A 238 -3.68 -18.40 19.16
CA SER A 238 -4.23 -19.15 20.29
C SER A 238 -5.75 -19.35 20.16
N ALA A 239 -6.50 -18.32 19.76
CA ALA A 239 -7.93 -18.42 19.55
C ALA A 239 -8.26 -19.33 18.35
N ALA A 240 -7.53 -19.20 17.24
CA ALA A 240 -7.68 -20.07 16.08
C ALA A 240 -7.39 -21.55 16.43
N THR A 241 -6.36 -21.81 17.24
CA THR A 241 -6.01 -23.14 17.73
C THR A 241 -7.13 -23.74 18.59
N VAL A 242 -7.65 -22.97 19.55
CA VAL A 242 -8.74 -23.41 20.44
C VAL A 242 -10.03 -23.68 19.64
N LEU A 243 -10.31 -22.85 18.64
CA LEU A 243 -11.45 -22.97 17.74
C LEU A 243 -11.37 -24.26 16.91
N LEU A 244 -10.28 -24.46 16.17
CA LEU A 244 -10.06 -25.63 15.30
C LEU A 244 -10.04 -26.95 16.09
N LYS A 245 -9.52 -26.93 17.32
CA LYS A 245 -9.50 -28.10 18.20
C LYS A 245 -10.90 -28.63 18.54
N GLN A 246 -11.95 -27.79 18.49
CA GLN A 246 -13.34 -28.26 18.67
C GLN A 246 -13.77 -29.22 17.56
N ALA A 247 -13.26 -29.03 16.34
CA ALA A 247 -13.48 -29.90 15.19
C ALA A 247 -12.48 -31.07 15.12
N GLY A 248 -11.63 -31.27 16.14
CA GLY A 248 -10.57 -32.27 16.09
C GLY A 248 -9.43 -31.93 15.13
N LEU A 249 -9.33 -30.67 14.69
CA LEU A 249 -8.26 -30.17 13.84
C LEU A 249 -7.15 -29.55 14.68
N ASP A 250 -5.92 -29.67 14.21
CA ASP A 250 -4.73 -29.07 14.82
C ASP A 250 -4.12 -28.03 13.88
N LEU A 251 -4.03 -26.78 14.34
CA LEU A 251 -3.52 -25.67 13.53
C LEU A 251 -2.06 -25.87 13.13
N ALA A 252 -1.24 -26.48 13.99
CA ALA A 252 0.16 -26.76 13.64
C ALA A 252 0.26 -27.75 12.48
N THR A 253 -0.52 -28.83 12.51
CA THR A 253 -0.63 -29.78 11.40
C THR A 253 -1.13 -29.11 10.12
N LEU A 254 -2.16 -28.26 10.20
CA LEU A 254 -2.69 -27.52 9.04
C LEU A 254 -1.65 -26.55 8.45
N ARG A 255 -0.86 -25.86 9.28
CA ARG A 255 0.26 -25.01 8.84
C ARG A 255 1.31 -25.82 8.07
N THR A 256 1.70 -26.99 8.57
CA THR A 256 2.65 -27.87 7.88
C THR A 256 2.11 -28.34 6.53
N GLN A 257 0.83 -28.68 6.45
CA GLN A 257 0.19 -29.08 5.19
C GLN A 257 0.15 -27.91 4.19
N ALA A 258 -0.20 -26.71 4.66
CA ALA A 258 -0.28 -25.49 3.85
C ALA A 258 1.07 -25.01 3.29
N ALA A 259 2.20 -25.55 3.77
CA ALA A 259 3.53 -25.27 3.24
C ALA A 259 3.85 -26.04 1.93
N SER A 260 2.90 -26.79 1.37
CA SER A 260 3.07 -27.56 0.13
C SER A 260 2.06 -27.16 -0.95
N ARG A 261 2.48 -27.22 -2.22
CA ARG A 261 1.60 -27.06 -3.39
C ARG A 261 0.49 -28.11 -3.44
N ASP A 262 0.67 -29.25 -2.77
CA ASP A 262 -0.31 -30.34 -2.71
C ASP A 262 -1.41 -30.11 -1.66
N PHE A 263 -1.31 -29.03 -0.87
CA PHE A 263 -2.34 -28.61 0.07
C PHE A 263 -3.71 -28.54 -0.60
N LYS A 264 -4.75 -28.91 0.15
CA LYS A 264 -6.15 -28.74 -0.23
C LYS A 264 -6.88 -28.03 0.90
N PRO A 265 -7.78 -27.08 0.61
CA PRO A 265 -8.54 -26.41 1.64
C PRO A 265 -9.34 -27.41 2.49
N VAL A 266 -9.50 -27.10 3.77
CA VAL A 266 -10.09 -27.99 4.78
C VAL A 266 -11.37 -27.36 5.32
N SER A 267 -12.50 -27.97 4.98
CA SER A 267 -13.79 -27.74 5.64
C SER A 267 -13.70 -28.13 7.11
N THR A 268 -13.98 -27.19 8.01
CA THR A 268 -13.80 -27.42 9.45
C THR A 268 -15.05 -27.94 10.13
N GLY A 269 -16.24 -27.79 9.52
CA GLY A 269 -17.52 -28.06 10.17
C GLY A 269 -17.89 -27.07 11.29
N ILE A 270 -17.08 -26.04 11.51
CA ILE A 270 -17.33 -24.95 12.47
C ILE A 270 -18.09 -23.86 11.74
N ASP A 271 -19.26 -23.48 12.25
CA ASP A 271 -19.99 -22.32 11.77
C ASP A 271 -19.56 -21.09 12.54
N PHE A 272 -19.30 -19.99 11.83
CA PHE A 272 -18.99 -18.70 12.42
C PHE A 272 -20.00 -17.67 11.94
N SER A 273 -20.39 -16.77 12.84
CA SER A 273 -21.19 -15.59 12.50
C SER A 273 -20.62 -14.36 13.18
N ALA A 274 -20.58 -13.25 12.47
CA ALA A 274 -20.35 -11.94 13.03
C ALA A 274 -21.40 -10.95 12.54
N SER A 275 -21.82 -10.03 13.40
CA SER A 275 -22.65 -8.89 13.03
C SER A 275 -22.33 -7.67 13.89
N PHE A 276 -22.33 -6.48 13.30
CA PHE A 276 -22.09 -5.22 13.98
C PHE A 276 -22.69 -4.04 13.21
N HIS A 277 -22.97 -2.95 13.93
CA HIS A 277 -23.34 -1.66 13.38
C HIS A 277 -22.09 -0.86 13.05
N ASN A 278 -22.16 -0.06 11.98
CA ASN A 278 -21.10 0.86 11.60
C ASN A 278 -21.60 2.30 11.58
N THR A 279 -20.74 3.22 11.98
CA THR A 279 -20.82 4.61 11.52
C THR A 279 -20.30 4.69 10.09
N VAL A 280 -20.96 5.46 9.24
CA VAL A 280 -20.51 5.74 7.87
C VAL A 280 -20.48 7.25 7.67
N GLN A 281 -19.35 7.77 7.22
CA GLN A 281 -19.18 9.15 6.82
C GLN A 281 -18.57 9.21 5.43
N HIS A 282 -18.96 10.23 4.66
CA HIS A 282 -18.42 10.45 3.33
C HIS A 282 -17.54 11.69 3.32
N LEU A 283 -16.33 11.53 2.82
CA LEU A 283 -15.32 12.56 2.65
C LEU A 283 -15.00 12.70 1.16
N MET A 284 -14.65 13.92 0.75
CA MET A 284 -14.05 14.15 -0.56
C MET A 284 -12.66 14.75 -0.35
N SER A 285 -11.67 14.15 -1.01
CA SER A 285 -10.31 14.69 -1.15
C SER A 285 -9.96 14.81 -2.64
N GLU A 286 -8.76 15.26 -2.96
CA GLU A 286 -8.37 15.59 -4.33
C GLU A 286 -6.94 15.15 -4.63
N ASN A 287 -6.76 14.40 -5.72
CA ASN A 287 -5.46 14.33 -6.37
C ASN A 287 -5.24 15.63 -7.16
N VAL A 288 -4.02 16.15 -7.18
CA VAL A 288 -3.63 17.29 -8.02
C VAL A 288 -2.83 16.79 -9.22
N VAL A 289 -3.40 16.93 -10.42
CA VAL A 289 -2.88 16.36 -11.65
C VAL A 289 -2.55 17.45 -12.67
N GLY A 290 -1.29 17.46 -13.13
CA GLY A 290 -0.78 18.38 -14.14
C GLY A 290 -0.09 17.65 -15.30
N LYS A 291 -0.10 18.23 -16.50
CA LYS A 291 0.45 17.63 -17.72
C LYS A 291 1.43 18.58 -18.42
N VAL A 292 2.56 18.01 -18.82
CA VAL A 292 3.48 18.60 -19.79
C VAL A 292 3.35 17.82 -21.10
N ALA A 293 2.81 18.47 -22.13
CA ALA A 293 2.57 17.83 -23.43
C ALA A 293 3.88 17.45 -24.13
N GLY A 294 3.93 16.22 -24.65
CA GLY A 294 5.02 15.73 -25.49
C GLY A 294 5.08 16.42 -26.85
N ARG A 295 6.29 16.52 -27.41
CA ARG A 295 6.54 17.20 -28.69
C ARG A 295 6.14 16.39 -29.92
N ASP A 296 6.04 15.06 -29.81
CA ASP A 296 5.81 14.17 -30.94
C ASP A 296 4.30 13.86 -31.09
N PRO A 297 3.62 14.30 -32.16
CA PRO A 297 2.20 14.03 -32.35
C PRO A 297 1.81 12.54 -32.33
N LYS A 298 2.76 11.63 -32.62
CA LYS A 298 2.53 10.18 -32.63
C LYS A 298 2.68 9.54 -31.25
N ALA A 299 3.44 10.16 -30.34
CA ALA A 299 3.76 9.60 -29.02
C ALA A 299 3.27 10.46 -27.86
N ARG A 300 2.80 11.70 -28.08
CA ARG A 300 2.34 12.61 -27.02
C ARG A 300 1.09 12.13 -26.26
N ASN A 301 0.40 11.11 -26.78
CA ASN A 301 -0.69 10.43 -26.09
C ASN A 301 -0.21 9.15 -25.36
N GLU A 302 1.10 9.01 -25.16
CA GLU A 302 1.69 8.09 -24.20
C GLU A 302 2.20 8.94 -23.02
N TYR A 303 2.09 8.42 -21.80
CA TYR A 303 2.32 9.17 -20.56
C TYR A 303 3.32 8.47 -19.66
N VAL A 304 4.34 9.20 -19.21
CA VAL A 304 5.12 8.81 -18.02
C VAL A 304 4.50 9.55 -16.85
N VAL A 305 3.99 8.82 -15.87
CA VAL A 305 3.46 9.38 -14.63
C VAL A 305 4.62 9.58 -13.66
N LEU A 306 4.59 10.69 -12.94
CA LEU A 306 5.42 10.93 -11.78
C LEU A 306 4.50 11.25 -10.61
N SER A 307 4.63 10.53 -9.51
CA SER A 307 3.75 10.67 -8.35
C SER A 307 4.49 10.97 -7.06
N ALA A 308 3.77 11.61 -6.14
CA ALA A 308 4.13 11.79 -4.74
C ALA A 308 2.85 12.07 -3.97
N HIS A 309 2.65 11.47 -2.80
CA HIS A 309 1.50 11.82 -1.97
C HIS A 309 1.70 13.17 -1.28
N TRP A 310 0.64 13.95 -1.15
CA TRP A 310 0.70 15.28 -0.57
C TRP A 310 0.17 15.39 0.85
N ASP A 311 -0.62 14.42 1.30
CA ASP A 311 -1.18 14.43 2.64
C ASP A 311 -0.15 14.00 3.70
N HIS A 312 -0.54 14.20 4.94
CA HIS A 312 0.03 13.47 6.08
C HIS A 312 -1.10 13.25 7.10
N LEU A 313 -0.78 12.97 8.36
CA LEU A 313 -1.74 12.50 9.36
C LEU A 313 -2.67 13.57 9.94
N GLY A 314 -2.37 14.86 9.75
CA GLY A 314 -3.19 15.95 10.28
C GLY A 314 -2.87 16.30 11.75
N MET A 315 -3.92 16.64 12.51
CA MET A 315 -3.81 16.85 13.96
C MET A 315 -4.24 15.59 14.72
N GLY A 316 -3.41 15.13 15.64
CA GLY A 316 -3.60 13.89 16.37
C GLY A 316 -3.28 14.00 17.87
N PRO A 317 -3.12 12.87 18.58
CA PRO A 317 -2.68 12.86 19.97
C PRO A 317 -1.37 13.62 20.15
N ALA A 318 -1.28 14.44 21.20
CA ALA A 318 -0.09 15.25 21.42
C ALA A 318 1.09 14.39 21.91
N VAL A 319 2.28 14.60 21.32
CA VAL A 319 3.56 14.05 21.76
C VAL A 319 4.45 15.22 22.17
N ASN A 320 4.93 15.22 23.41
CA ASN A 320 5.76 16.30 23.95
C ASN A 320 5.12 17.71 23.83
N GLY A 321 3.79 17.80 23.83
CA GLY A 321 3.05 19.05 23.76
C GLY A 321 2.71 19.52 22.34
N ASP A 322 3.16 18.81 21.32
CA ASP A 322 2.80 19.08 19.91
C ASP A 322 1.82 18.03 19.39
N SER A 323 0.81 18.46 18.65
CA SER A 323 -0.28 17.65 18.12
C SER A 323 -0.38 17.68 16.59
N ILE A 324 0.48 18.45 15.91
CA ILE A 324 0.47 18.58 14.46
C ILE A 324 1.48 17.59 13.89
N TYR A 325 1.03 16.78 12.95
CA TYR A 325 1.89 15.82 12.25
C TYR A 325 2.25 16.43 10.90
N ASN A 326 3.35 17.18 10.85
CA ASN A 326 3.69 18.05 9.72
C ASN A 326 4.14 17.28 8.47
N GLY A 327 4.90 16.21 8.65
CA GLY A 327 5.26 15.30 7.57
C GLY A 327 6.32 15.89 6.66
N ALA A 328 7.37 16.44 7.26
CA ALA A 328 8.43 17.11 6.53
C ALA A 328 9.19 16.13 5.64
N SER A 329 9.63 15.01 6.22
CA SER A 329 10.18 13.91 5.46
C SER A 329 9.06 13.16 4.73
N ASP A 330 7.95 12.83 5.40
CA ASP A 330 6.84 12.04 4.86
C ASP A 330 5.53 12.85 4.75
N ASN A 331 5.16 13.40 3.60
CA ASN A 331 5.93 13.43 2.35
C ASN A 331 5.97 14.83 1.73
N ALA A 332 6.10 15.88 2.55
CA ALA A 332 6.35 17.23 2.03
C ALA A 332 7.61 17.29 1.16
N SER A 333 8.64 16.51 1.51
CA SER A 333 9.90 16.45 0.78
C SER A 333 9.75 15.85 -0.63
N GLY A 334 9.00 14.75 -0.81
CA GLY A 334 8.74 14.17 -2.13
C GLY A 334 7.89 15.09 -3.01
N VAL A 335 6.90 15.78 -2.43
CA VAL A 335 6.14 16.82 -3.13
C VAL A 335 7.05 17.97 -3.56
N ALA A 336 7.94 18.45 -2.68
CA ALA A 336 8.87 19.52 -2.99
C ALA A 336 9.83 19.16 -4.13
N ASP A 337 10.37 17.94 -4.10
CA ASP A 337 11.18 17.37 -5.18
C ASP A 337 10.40 17.35 -6.51
N LEU A 338 9.19 16.81 -6.49
CA LEU A 338 8.39 16.64 -7.70
C LEU A 338 7.89 17.97 -8.28
N LEU A 339 7.64 18.99 -7.44
CA LEU A 339 7.38 20.36 -7.90
C LEU A 339 8.58 20.96 -8.65
N GLY A 340 9.81 20.73 -8.14
CA GLY A 340 11.05 21.09 -8.83
C GLY A 340 11.19 20.40 -10.19
N VAL A 341 10.89 19.10 -10.25
CA VAL A 341 10.88 18.31 -11.50
C VAL A 341 9.81 18.83 -12.47
N ALA A 342 8.60 19.13 -11.99
CA ALA A 342 7.51 19.65 -12.80
C ALA A 342 7.87 20.98 -13.47
N ARG A 343 8.45 21.91 -12.71
CA ARG A 343 8.99 23.17 -13.24
C ARG A 343 10.09 22.94 -14.27
N ALA A 344 11.07 22.08 -13.97
CA ALA A 344 12.16 21.78 -14.88
C ALA A 344 11.67 21.17 -16.21
N ALA A 345 10.68 20.27 -16.16
CA ALA A 345 10.03 19.69 -17.33
C ALA A 345 9.18 20.71 -18.10
N ALA A 346 8.50 21.61 -17.40
CA ALA A 346 7.68 22.67 -17.99
C ALA A 346 8.51 23.74 -18.72
N GLN A 347 9.72 24.02 -18.26
CA GLN A 347 10.61 25.03 -18.85
C GLN A 347 11.70 24.44 -19.76
N GLY A 348 11.97 23.14 -19.63
CA GLY A 348 12.98 22.43 -20.41
C GLY A 348 12.48 21.84 -21.74
N PRO A 349 13.36 21.12 -22.46
CA PRO A 349 13.00 20.42 -23.69
C PRO A 349 11.92 19.36 -23.44
N LYS A 350 10.82 19.44 -24.19
CA LYS A 350 9.70 18.50 -24.08
C LYS A 350 10.08 17.13 -24.64
N PRO A 351 9.85 16.01 -23.92
CA PRO A 351 10.07 14.65 -24.45
C PRO A 351 9.09 14.33 -25.60
N ARG A 352 9.24 13.16 -26.25
CA ARG A 352 8.30 12.71 -27.30
C ARG A 352 6.93 12.42 -26.70
N ARG A 353 6.91 11.65 -25.61
CA ARG A 353 5.74 11.35 -24.77
C ARG A 353 5.38 12.53 -23.89
N SER A 354 4.15 12.55 -23.40
CA SER A 354 3.75 13.51 -22.36
C SER A 354 4.24 13.06 -21.00
N LEU A 355 4.44 14.02 -20.10
CA LEU A 355 4.67 13.76 -18.68
C LEU A 355 3.41 14.15 -17.92
N LEU A 356 2.99 13.31 -16.99
CA LEU A 356 1.82 13.51 -16.14
C LEU A 356 2.29 13.53 -14.68
N PHE A 357 2.07 14.63 -13.99
CA PHE A 357 2.41 14.80 -12.57
C PHE A 357 1.15 14.54 -11.76
N ALA A 358 1.20 13.58 -10.86
CA ALA A 358 0.08 13.16 -10.01
C ALA A 358 0.46 13.29 -8.54
N PHE A 359 0.10 14.41 -7.92
CA PHE A 359 0.21 14.56 -6.47
C PHE A 359 -1.04 13.95 -5.84
N VAL A 360 -0.89 12.78 -5.23
CA VAL A 360 -2.03 11.97 -4.78
C VAL A 360 -2.36 12.23 -3.32
N THR A 361 -3.62 11.99 -2.94
CA THR A 361 -4.11 12.16 -1.56
C THR A 361 -4.35 10.82 -0.88
N ALA A 362 -4.49 10.82 0.44
CA ALA A 362 -4.91 9.68 1.24
C ALA A 362 -4.00 8.45 1.07
N GLU A 363 -2.70 8.67 0.91
CA GLU A 363 -1.69 7.61 0.94
C GLU A 363 -1.66 6.97 2.33
N GLU A 364 -1.62 7.82 3.36
CA GLU A 364 -1.64 7.48 4.79
C GLU A 364 -2.84 6.65 5.22
N SER A 365 -3.89 6.68 4.38
CA SER A 365 -5.14 5.96 4.57
C SER A 365 -5.19 4.63 3.79
N GLY A 366 -4.07 4.19 3.23
CA GLY A 366 -3.93 2.96 2.46
C GLY A 366 -3.93 3.17 0.94
N LEU A 367 -3.20 4.17 0.44
CA LEU A 367 -2.97 4.43 -0.99
C LEU A 367 -4.23 4.86 -1.77
N LEU A 368 -5.22 5.46 -1.11
CA LEU A 368 -6.56 5.63 -1.71
C LEU A 368 -6.55 6.57 -2.92
N GLY A 369 -5.77 7.65 -2.91
CA GLY A 369 -5.68 8.57 -4.04
C GLY A 369 -4.99 7.96 -5.25
N SER A 370 -3.90 7.20 -5.06
CA SER A 370 -3.23 6.50 -6.17
C SER A 370 -4.04 5.31 -6.69
N ASP A 371 -4.77 4.58 -5.83
CA ASP A 371 -5.69 3.53 -6.26
C ASP A 371 -6.84 4.12 -7.09
N TRP A 372 -7.41 5.24 -6.65
CA TRP A 372 -8.40 5.98 -7.44
C TRP A 372 -7.82 6.46 -8.78
N PHE A 373 -6.61 7.01 -8.79
CA PHE A 373 -5.95 7.46 -10.02
C PHE A 373 -5.72 6.28 -10.99
N ALA A 374 -5.19 5.15 -10.50
CA ALA A 374 -4.84 4.01 -11.33
C ALA A 374 -6.10 3.30 -11.88
N SER A 375 -7.21 3.29 -11.13
CA SER A 375 -8.49 2.73 -11.55
C SER A 375 -9.33 3.69 -12.41
N HIS A 376 -9.19 5.00 -12.21
CA HIS A 376 -9.93 6.05 -12.93
C HIS A 376 -8.98 7.11 -13.53
N PRO A 377 -8.00 6.73 -14.36
CA PRO A 377 -6.98 7.68 -14.79
C PRO A 377 -7.60 8.76 -15.69
N PRO A 378 -7.13 10.02 -15.59
CA PRO A 378 -7.61 11.12 -16.43
C PRO A 378 -7.17 11.00 -17.90
N VAL A 379 -6.39 9.98 -18.20
CA VAL A 379 -5.95 9.56 -19.54
C VAL A 379 -6.21 8.05 -19.67
N PRO A 380 -6.37 7.49 -20.88
CA PRO A 380 -6.56 6.05 -21.04
C PRO A 380 -5.47 5.23 -20.34
N ALA A 381 -5.84 4.30 -19.44
CA ALA A 381 -4.88 3.47 -18.69
C ALA A 381 -3.83 2.79 -19.58
N LYS A 382 -4.25 2.28 -20.74
CA LYS A 382 -3.38 1.63 -21.74
C LYS A 382 -2.37 2.56 -22.42
N GLN A 383 -2.36 3.84 -22.10
CA GLN A 383 -1.43 4.86 -22.59
C GLN A 383 -0.41 5.28 -21.52
N ILE A 384 -0.55 4.81 -20.28
CA ILE A 384 0.41 5.06 -19.21
C ILE A 384 1.55 4.04 -19.37
N VAL A 385 2.75 4.55 -19.62
CA VAL A 385 3.95 3.78 -19.96
C VAL A 385 4.65 3.28 -18.71
N ALA A 386 4.73 4.14 -17.70
CA ALA A 386 5.30 3.84 -16.41
C ALA A 386 4.87 4.88 -15.37
N ASP A 387 5.04 4.53 -14.11
CA ASP A 387 4.97 5.45 -12.97
C ASP A 387 6.33 5.55 -12.25
N LEU A 388 6.68 6.77 -11.86
CA LEU A 388 7.90 7.11 -11.11
C LEU A 388 7.48 7.83 -9.83
N ASN A 389 7.36 7.09 -8.74
CA ASN A 389 6.93 7.64 -7.46
C ASN A 389 8.12 8.16 -6.64
N VAL A 390 7.90 9.23 -5.89
CA VAL A 390 8.82 9.78 -4.89
C VAL A 390 8.09 9.86 -3.55
N ASP A 391 8.61 9.12 -2.59
CA ASP A 391 8.07 9.00 -1.24
C ASP A 391 9.23 9.04 -0.26
N GLY A 392 9.38 10.17 0.43
CA GLY A 392 10.59 10.54 1.15
C GLY A 392 11.70 11.08 0.22
N GLY A 393 11.88 12.40 0.21
CA GLY A 393 13.01 13.09 -0.41
C GLY A 393 14.30 13.02 0.42
N ASN A 394 15.45 13.33 -0.19
CA ASN A 394 16.75 13.28 0.50
C ASN A 394 17.12 14.63 1.16
N ILE A 395 16.80 14.78 2.45
CA ILE A 395 17.01 16.02 3.20
C ILE A 395 18.35 16.08 3.97
N LEU A 396 19.25 15.12 3.75
CA LEU A 396 20.45 14.89 4.57
C LEU A 396 21.78 14.95 3.78
N GLY A 397 21.75 15.45 2.55
CA GLY A 397 22.92 15.65 1.71
C GLY A 397 23.13 14.59 0.63
N ARG A 398 24.18 14.77 -0.18
CA ARG A 398 24.42 13.92 -1.36
C ARG A 398 24.73 12.48 -0.98
N THR A 399 24.23 11.55 -1.79
CA THR A 399 24.50 10.10 -1.64
C THR A 399 25.27 9.52 -2.84
N ARG A 400 25.94 8.40 -2.60
CA ARG A 400 26.58 7.52 -3.61
C ARG A 400 25.64 6.41 -4.06
N ASP A 401 24.42 6.37 -3.54
CA ASP A 401 23.41 5.39 -3.89
C ASP A 401 22.00 5.97 -3.83
N VAL A 402 21.04 5.21 -4.34
CA VAL A 402 19.60 5.52 -4.31
C VAL A 402 18.81 4.27 -3.99
N THR A 403 17.72 4.41 -3.24
CA THR A 403 16.77 3.34 -3.00
C THR A 403 15.78 3.29 -4.16
N VAL A 404 15.52 2.10 -4.71
CA VAL A 404 14.55 1.90 -5.79
C VAL A 404 13.67 0.70 -5.46
N LEU A 405 12.51 0.96 -4.84
CA LEU A 405 11.53 -0.08 -4.61
C LEU A 405 10.95 -0.54 -5.95
N GLY A 406 11.05 -1.85 -6.22
CA GLY A 406 10.59 -2.44 -7.47
C GLY A 406 11.67 -2.56 -8.55
N GLU A 407 12.95 -2.33 -8.22
CA GLU A 407 14.05 -2.38 -9.18
C GLU A 407 14.12 -3.69 -9.99
N ASN A 408 13.77 -4.82 -9.38
CA ASN A 408 13.81 -6.14 -9.99
C ASN A 408 12.48 -6.57 -10.62
N LYS A 409 11.40 -5.80 -10.44
CA LYS A 409 10.06 -6.15 -10.93
C LYS A 409 9.90 -5.82 -12.42
N SER A 410 10.65 -4.87 -12.97
CA SER A 410 10.57 -4.48 -14.38
C SER A 410 11.91 -4.00 -14.94
N THR A 411 11.95 -3.68 -16.23
CA THR A 411 13.14 -3.08 -16.88
C THR A 411 13.49 -1.68 -16.35
N LEU A 412 12.67 -1.07 -15.50
CA LEU A 412 12.94 0.25 -14.90
C LEU A 412 14.20 0.25 -14.03
N GLY A 413 14.40 -0.75 -13.16
CA GLY A 413 15.59 -0.80 -12.30
C GLY A 413 16.89 -0.89 -13.09
N ALA A 414 16.93 -1.76 -14.11
CA ALA A 414 18.09 -1.85 -15.02
C ALA A 414 18.34 -0.52 -15.76
N THR A 415 17.28 0.19 -16.14
CA THR A 415 17.39 1.52 -16.77
C THR A 415 17.99 2.54 -15.81
N ILE A 416 17.53 2.58 -14.55
CA ILE A 416 18.05 3.47 -13.50
C ILE A 416 19.52 3.15 -13.21
N ALA A 417 19.84 1.88 -12.99
CA ALA A 417 21.21 1.43 -12.72
C ALA A 417 22.18 1.87 -13.83
N ALA A 418 21.80 1.73 -15.09
CA ALA A 418 22.60 2.18 -16.24
C ALA A 418 22.79 3.71 -16.27
N MET A 419 21.81 4.49 -15.81
CA MET A 419 21.88 5.95 -15.77
C MET A 419 22.76 6.48 -14.65
N ILE A 420 22.77 5.82 -13.50
CA ILE A 420 23.49 6.31 -12.30
C ILE A 420 24.93 5.80 -12.21
N ARG A 421 25.24 4.64 -12.81
CA ARG A 421 26.59 4.04 -12.78
C ARG A 421 27.72 4.97 -13.27
N PRO A 422 27.57 5.73 -14.38
CA PRO A 422 28.61 6.66 -14.83
C PRO A 422 28.88 7.82 -13.87
N GLN A 423 27.96 8.08 -12.93
CA GLN A 423 28.08 9.11 -11.90
C GLN A 423 28.74 8.57 -10.63
N GLY A 424 29.22 7.33 -10.65
CA GLY A 424 29.75 6.64 -9.46
C GLY A 424 28.67 6.22 -8.46
N MET A 425 27.40 6.23 -8.87
CA MET A 425 26.27 5.87 -8.02
C MET A 425 25.80 4.43 -8.27
N ARG A 426 25.13 3.83 -7.29
CA ARG A 426 24.52 2.48 -7.35
C ARG A 426 23.08 2.48 -6.82
N ILE A 427 22.33 1.40 -7.07
CA ILE A 427 21.07 1.16 -6.34
C ILE A 427 21.43 0.47 -5.02
N SER A 428 20.81 0.89 -3.93
CA SER A 428 20.96 0.27 -2.61
C SER A 428 20.21 -1.07 -2.58
N PRO A 429 20.79 -2.13 -1.97
CA PRO A 429 20.04 -3.36 -1.75
C PRO A 429 18.87 -3.11 -0.77
N ASP A 430 17.78 -3.86 -0.95
CA ASP A 430 16.73 -3.94 0.07
C ASP A 430 17.20 -4.87 1.18
N ASP A 431 17.61 -4.29 2.32
CA ASP A 431 18.14 -5.04 3.47
C ASP A 431 17.01 -5.69 4.30
N HIS A 432 15.75 -5.29 4.09
CA HIS A 432 14.57 -5.78 4.81
C HIS A 432 13.42 -6.19 3.88
N PRO A 433 13.66 -7.07 2.89
CA PRO A 433 12.67 -7.40 1.87
C PRO A 433 11.46 -8.15 2.46
N GLU A 434 11.59 -8.76 3.64
CA GLU A 434 10.49 -9.40 4.37
C GLU A 434 9.42 -8.41 4.84
N ARG A 435 9.75 -7.11 4.95
CA ARG A 435 8.79 -6.06 5.33
C ARG A 435 7.90 -5.65 4.15
N GLY A 436 8.28 -6.01 2.92
CA GLY A 436 7.57 -5.73 1.68
C GLY A 436 7.29 -4.25 1.46
N HIS A 437 8.32 -3.41 1.60
CA HIS A 437 8.23 -1.96 1.40
C HIS A 437 7.67 -1.59 0.02
N PHE A 438 7.90 -2.40 -1.02
CA PHE A 438 7.31 -2.23 -2.35
C PHE A 438 5.78 -2.10 -2.34
N TYR A 439 5.06 -2.71 -1.40
CA TYR A 439 3.58 -2.67 -1.37
C TYR A 439 3.00 -1.56 -0.48
N ARG A 440 3.84 -0.62 -0.02
CA ARG A 440 3.50 0.37 1.01
C ARG A 440 3.57 1.83 0.53
N SER A 441 3.53 2.07 -0.78
CA SER A 441 3.57 3.42 -1.35
C SER A 441 2.88 3.44 -2.71
N ASP A 442 2.59 4.63 -3.24
CA ASP A 442 1.65 4.84 -4.35
C ASP A 442 1.99 4.13 -5.67
N HIS A 443 3.27 3.91 -5.97
CA HIS A 443 3.70 3.12 -7.12
C HIS A 443 3.03 1.73 -7.17
N PHE A 444 2.69 1.17 -6.01
CA PHE A 444 2.01 -0.11 -5.93
C PHE A 444 0.63 -0.10 -6.58
N SER A 445 -0.13 1.00 -6.47
CA SER A 445 -1.45 1.14 -7.10
C SER A 445 -1.34 1.04 -8.63
N PHE A 446 -0.30 1.64 -9.20
CA PHE A 446 0.03 1.52 -10.63
C PHE A 446 0.47 0.10 -11.01
N ALA A 447 1.33 -0.53 -10.20
CA ALA A 447 1.73 -1.92 -10.39
C ALA A 447 0.51 -2.85 -10.40
N LYS A 448 -0.41 -2.69 -9.45
CA LYS A 448 -1.66 -3.44 -9.35
C LYS A 448 -2.55 -3.25 -10.60
N ALA A 449 -2.52 -2.07 -11.23
CA ALA A 449 -3.17 -1.80 -12.51
C ALA A 449 -2.43 -2.37 -13.74
N GLY A 450 -1.25 -2.96 -13.55
CA GLY A 450 -0.41 -3.55 -14.60
C GLY A 450 0.57 -2.57 -15.26
N ILE A 451 0.73 -1.37 -14.70
CA ILE A 451 1.64 -0.32 -15.19
C ILE A 451 3.01 -0.49 -14.50
N PRO A 452 4.12 -0.67 -15.24
CA PRO A 452 5.45 -0.73 -14.64
C PRO A 452 5.73 0.50 -13.79
N SER A 453 6.10 0.29 -12.52
CA SER A 453 6.27 1.38 -11.57
C SER A 453 7.43 1.11 -10.61
N VAL A 454 7.99 2.19 -10.06
CA VAL A 454 9.03 2.17 -9.01
C VAL A 454 8.81 3.32 -8.04
N SER A 455 9.21 3.14 -6.77
CA SER A 455 9.42 4.26 -5.84
C SER A 455 10.91 4.55 -5.72
N ILE A 456 11.30 5.81 -5.88
CA ILE A 456 12.70 6.25 -5.89
C ILE A 456 12.91 7.17 -4.70
N GLY A 457 13.82 6.77 -3.80
CA GLY A 457 14.12 7.50 -2.57
C GLY A 457 15.61 7.74 -2.37
N ALA A 458 15.94 8.38 -1.24
CA ALA A 458 17.31 8.56 -0.79
C ALA A 458 18.02 7.21 -0.62
N GLY A 459 19.31 7.15 -0.95
CA GLY A 459 20.18 6.07 -0.50
C GLY A 459 20.70 6.32 0.93
N ASN A 460 21.51 5.41 1.45
CA ASN A 460 22.05 5.50 2.81
C ASN A 460 23.60 5.68 2.86
N ASP A 461 24.28 5.73 1.71
CA ASP A 461 25.72 6.00 1.58
C ASP A 461 25.96 7.47 1.27
N TYR A 462 26.04 8.29 2.32
CA TYR A 462 26.25 9.73 2.21
C TYR A 462 27.70 10.10 1.88
N VAL A 463 27.88 11.08 0.99
CA VAL A 463 29.21 11.45 0.45
C VAL A 463 30.14 11.95 1.55
N ASP A 464 29.64 12.83 2.42
CA ASP A 464 30.43 13.56 3.42
C ASP A 464 30.33 12.97 4.84
N HIS A 465 29.80 11.74 4.96
CA HIS A 465 29.62 11.04 6.23
C HIS A 465 30.31 9.66 6.22
N PRO A 466 30.68 9.12 7.39
CA PRO A 466 31.23 7.77 7.48
C PRO A 466 30.19 6.70 7.11
N ALA A 467 30.69 5.53 6.65
CA ALA A 467 29.82 4.39 6.36
C ALA A 467 28.95 4.00 7.56
N GLY A 468 27.69 3.67 7.31
CA GLY A 468 26.70 3.35 8.34
C GLY A 468 25.99 4.56 8.97
N TRP A 469 26.47 5.79 8.73
CA TRP A 469 25.80 6.99 9.26
C TRP A 469 24.36 7.12 8.75
N GLY A 470 24.12 6.88 7.45
CA GLY A 470 22.77 6.97 6.87
C GLY A 470 21.79 5.97 7.47
N ALA A 471 22.23 4.72 7.70
CA ALA A 471 21.41 3.70 8.35
C ALA A 471 21.00 4.12 9.77
N LEU A 472 21.91 4.73 10.54
CA LEU A 472 21.59 5.27 11.87
C LEU A 472 20.58 6.43 11.79
N GLN A 473 20.62 7.27 10.74
CA GLN A 473 19.63 8.33 10.55
C GLN A 473 18.25 7.77 10.18
N GLU A 474 18.21 6.70 9.38
CA GLU A 474 16.98 6.00 9.00
C GLU A 474 16.35 5.29 10.20
N GLU A 475 17.14 4.61 11.03
CA GLU A 475 16.70 4.01 12.29
C GLU A 475 16.14 5.08 13.24
N ASP A 476 16.87 6.17 13.45
CA ASP A 476 16.43 7.29 14.30
C ASP A 476 15.17 7.97 13.76
N TYR A 477 15.04 8.11 12.44
CA TYR A 477 13.80 8.61 11.83
C TYR A 477 12.63 7.65 12.10
N THR A 478 12.82 6.36 11.82
CA THR A 478 11.78 5.34 11.99
C THR A 478 11.32 5.23 13.45
N GLU A 479 12.23 5.31 14.41
CA GLU A 479 11.92 5.15 15.84
C GLU A 479 11.32 6.43 16.46
N HIS A 480 11.80 7.60 16.06
CA HIS A 480 11.51 8.85 16.80
C HIS A 480 10.75 9.92 16.01
N ARG A 481 10.55 9.76 14.69
CA ARG A 481 9.98 10.81 13.82
C ARG A 481 8.89 10.32 12.88
N TYR A 482 9.02 9.13 12.32
CA TYR A 482 8.07 8.58 11.36
C TYR A 482 6.66 8.54 11.96
N HIS A 483 5.70 9.19 11.30
CA HIS A 483 4.32 9.33 11.77
C HIS A 483 4.22 9.90 13.19
N GLN A 484 5.14 10.82 13.56
CA GLN A 484 5.13 11.55 14.82
C GLN A 484 5.11 13.05 14.56
N PRO A 485 4.65 13.86 15.53
CA PRO A 485 4.73 15.33 15.41
C PRO A 485 6.14 15.83 15.13
N SER A 486 7.18 15.12 15.57
CA SER A 486 8.60 15.43 15.37
C SER A 486 9.14 15.29 13.94
N ASP A 487 8.35 14.79 12.97
CA ASP A 487 8.65 14.91 11.54
C ASP A 487 8.38 16.32 11.01
N GLU A 488 9.19 17.26 11.50
CA GLU A 488 9.09 18.68 11.20
C GLU A 488 10.24 19.17 10.34
N TYR A 489 10.01 20.28 9.65
CA TYR A 489 11.08 21.02 9.01
C TYR A 489 12.07 21.53 10.05
N ARG A 490 13.36 21.42 9.74
CA ARG A 490 14.45 21.90 10.60
C ARG A 490 15.31 22.88 9.84
N GLU A 491 15.77 23.93 10.52
CA GLU A 491 16.77 24.83 9.95
C GLU A 491 18.08 24.06 9.71
N GLY A 492 18.76 24.32 8.58
CA GLY A 492 20.07 23.76 8.29
C GLY A 492 20.08 22.36 7.65
N LEU A 493 18.95 21.89 7.11
CA LEU A 493 18.92 20.68 6.28
C LEU A 493 19.86 20.82 5.07
N ASP A 494 20.56 19.73 4.72
CA ASP A 494 21.36 19.68 3.50
C ASP A 494 20.51 19.11 2.34
N LEU A 495 19.86 20.01 1.60
CA LEU A 495 19.00 19.64 0.47
C LEU A 495 19.77 19.42 -0.84
N SER A 496 21.11 19.30 -0.79
CA SER A 496 21.91 18.92 -1.96
C SER A 496 21.61 17.49 -2.45
N GLY A 497 21.18 16.61 -1.53
CA GLY A 497 20.65 15.28 -1.81
C GLY A 497 19.32 15.31 -2.55
N ALA A 498 18.37 16.12 -2.08
CA ALA A 498 17.06 16.31 -2.70
C ALA A 498 17.20 16.81 -4.14
N ALA A 499 18.07 17.80 -4.37
CA ALA A 499 18.38 18.27 -5.72
C ALA A 499 19.01 17.16 -6.61
N GLN A 500 19.88 16.30 -6.05
CA GLN A 500 20.46 15.16 -6.77
C GLN A 500 19.40 14.13 -7.16
N LEU A 501 18.49 13.77 -6.23
CA LEU A 501 17.38 12.84 -6.43
C LEU A 501 16.39 13.38 -7.47
N SER A 502 15.92 14.61 -7.30
CA SER A 502 15.07 15.32 -8.26
C SER A 502 15.68 15.35 -9.66
N GLN A 503 16.99 15.61 -9.76
CA GLN A 503 17.69 15.61 -11.05
C GLN A 503 17.79 14.21 -11.68
N LEU A 504 17.88 13.14 -10.88
CA LEU A 504 17.76 11.76 -11.36
C LEU A 504 16.36 11.48 -11.89
N VAL A 505 15.31 11.75 -11.09
CA VAL A 505 13.90 11.54 -11.46
C VAL A 505 13.56 12.29 -12.75
N TYR A 506 13.96 13.56 -12.87
CA TYR A 506 13.77 14.34 -14.09
C TYR A 506 14.45 13.71 -15.31
N ARG A 507 15.72 13.28 -15.18
CA ARG A 507 16.45 12.64 -16.29
C ARG A 507 15.80 11.32 -16.70
N LEU A 508 15.32 10.53 -15.73
CA LEU A 508 14.64 9.27 -15.99
C LEU A 508 13.32 9.51 -16.73
N ALA A 509 12.51 10.48 -16.29
CA ALA A 509 11.28 10.86 -16.97
C ALA A 509 11.53 11.35 -18.41
N ILE A 510 12.59 12.13 -18.64
CA ILE A 510 12.99 12.55 -20.00
C ILE A 510 13.48 11.38 -20.84
N ARG A 511 14.25 10.45 -20.26
CA ARG A 511 14.72 9.23 -20.93
C ARG A 511 13.52 8.38 -21.39
N LEU A 512 12.67 7.98 -20.45
CA LEU A 512 11.46 7.22 -20.72
C LEU A 512 10.53 7.97 -21.67
N GLY A 513 10.46 9.28 -21.57
CA GLY A 513 9.66 10.09 -22.48
C GLY A 513 10.20 10.17 -23.91
N ASN A 514 11.44 9.77 -24.18
CA ASN A 514 12.05 9.77 -25.51
C ASN A 514 12.32 8.36 -26.08
N ASP A 515 12.41 7.34 -25.21
CA ASP A 515 12.64 5.96 -25.64
C ASP A 515 11.49 5.47 -26.53
N THR A 516 11.80 4.62 -27.51
CA THR A 516 10.79 4.04 -28.40
C THR A 516 10.10 2.84 -27.77
N ALA A 517 10.83 2.07 -26.97
CA ALA A 517 10.28 0.95 -26.21
C ALA A 517 9.57 1.43 -24.94
N TRP A 518 8.59 0.65 -24.51
CA TRP A 518 7.98 0.77 -23.18
C TRP A 518 8.75 -0.13 -22.21
N PRO A 519 8.80 0.21 -20.91
CA PRO A 519 9.25 -0.73 -19.90
C PRO A 519 8.40 -2.00 -19.91
N SER A 520 9.02 -3.13 -19.56
CA SER A 520 8.34 -4.43 -19.48
C SER A 520 8.54 -5.06 -18.11
N TRP A 521 7.51 -5.73 -17.61
CA TRP A 521 7.58 -6.54 -16.40
C TRP A 521 8.60 -7.68 -16.53
N ALA A 522 9.26 -8.02 -15.42
CA ALA A 522 10.03 -9.25 -15.28
C ALA A 522 9.11 -10.47 -15.45
N ARG A 523 9.71 -11.63 -15.76
CA ARG A 523 8.91 -12.82 -16.12
C ARG A 523 8.07 -13.35 -14.96
N ASP A 524 8.56 -13.17 -13.76
CA ASP A 524 8.08 -13.62 -12.46
C ASP A 524 7.41 -12.50 -11.65
N ALA A 525 7.21 -11.32 -12.23
CA ALA A 525 6.47 -10.25 -11.57
C ALA A 525 4.96 -10.57 -11.53
N GLU A 526 4.37 -10.45 -10.35
CA GLU A 526 2.97 -10.75 -10.02
C GLU A 526 1.97 -9.84 -10.77
N PHE A 527 2.47 -8.72 -11.31
CA PHE A 527 1.70 -7.70 -12.01
C PHE A 527 1.70 -7.84 -13.53
N ARG A 528 2.44 -8.82 -14.05
CA ARG A 528 2.52 -9.08 -15.49
C ARG A 528 1.18 -9.62 -15.99
N ARG A 529 0.50 -8.82 -16.82
CA ARG A 529 -0.77 -9.17 -17.46
C ARG A 529 -0.64 -9.42 -18.96
#